data_AF-A0A916TRD4-F1
#
_entry.id   AF-A0A916TRD4-F1
#
_cell.length_a   1.000
_cell.length_b   1.000
_cell.length_c   1.000
_cell.angle_alpha   90.00
_cell.angle_beta   90.00
_cell.angle_gamma   90.00
#
_symmetry.space_group_name_H-M   'P 1'
#
loop_
_entity.id
_entity.type
_entity.pdbx_description
1 polymer ?
#
loop_
_entity_poly.entity_id
_entity_poly.type
_entity_poly.pdbx_seq_one_letter_code
_entity_poly.pdbx_strand_id
1 'polypeptide(L)'
;MSATVLYTPDVLALAVELSRFPWKEDLPLRGEARSKSCGSTITLGLDIDERGVITDVAVRSQACAIGQAAAAIFAQAVIGMEASRVRAAGKAVADWLAGEEGLPDWPGLGRIAAARDYPGRHGAVILPWTAAIGVLPSS
;
A
#
# COMPACT_ATOMS: atom_id res chain seq x y z
N MET A 1 -1.46 -27.49 -11.34
CA MET A 1 -1.25 -26.17 -10.68
C MET A 1 0.10 -25.65 -11.14
N SER A 2 0.13 -24.71 -12.08
CA SER A 2 1.36 -23.97 -12.35
C SER A 2 1.64 -23.15 -11.11
N ALA A 3 2.78 -23.38 -10.44
CA ALA A 3 3.18 -22.51 -9.34
C ALA A 3 3.38 -21.12 -9.93
N THR A 4 2.44 -20.22 -9.71
CA THR A 4 2.56 -18.82 -10.12
C THR A 4 3.87 -18.28 -9.56
N VAL A 5 4.62 -17.50 -10.35
CA VAL A 5 5.86 -16.89 -9.86
C VAL A 5 5.47 -15.62 -9.13
N LEU A 6 5.70 -15.55 -7.81
CA LEU A 6 5.36 -14.39 -7.00
C LEU A 6 6.30 -13.20 -7.26
N TYR A 7 7.60 -13.44 -7.36
CA TYR A 7 8.61 -12.40 -7.61
C TYR A 7 8.88 -12.29 -9.11
N THR A 8 7.96 -11.66 -9.83
CA THR A 8 8.11 -11.36 -11.25
C THR A 8 9.03 -10.15 -11.46
N PRO A 9 9.60 -9.97 -12.68
CA PRO A 9 10.30 -8.74 -13.02
C PRO A 9 9.49 -7.46 -12.72
N ASP A 10 8.17 -7.49 -12.95
CA ASP A 10 7.28 -6.36 -12.67
C ASP A 10 7.18 -6.03 -11.18
N VAL A 11 7.10 -7.03 -10.32
CA VAL A 11 7.10 -6.85 -8.85
C VAL A 11 8.42 -6.25 -8.38
N LEU A 12 9.54 -6.75 -8.92
CA LEU A 12 10.87 -6.23 -8.56
C LEU A 12 11.08 -4.80 -9.07
N ALA A 13 10.59 -4.49 -10.28
CA ALA A 13 10.60 -3.13 -10.81
C ALA A 13 9.78 -2.18 -9.94
N LEU A 14 8.58 -2.57 -9.52
CA LEU A 14 7.75 -1.80 -8.57
C LEU A 14 8.46 -1.54 -7.25
N ALA A 15 9.14 -2.55 -6.71
CA ALA A 15 9.90 -2.40 -5.48
C ALA A 15 11.02 -1.35 -5.62
N VAL A 16 11.69 -1.29 -6.78
CA VAL A 16 12.68 -0.26 -7.12
C VAL A 16 12.02 1.11 -7.33
N GLU A 17 10.87 1.16 -8.01
CA GLU A 17 10.11 2.39 -8.26
C GLU A 17 9.67 3.10 -6.97
N LEU A 18 9.57 2.39 -5.84
CA LEU A 18 9.29 3.00 -4.53
C LEU A 18 10.28 4.12 -4.17
N SER A 19 11.52 4.05 -4.67
CA SER A 19 12.55 5.08 -4.48
C SER A 19 12.14 6.48 -4.99
N ARG A 20 11.12 6.57 -5.85
CA ARG A 20 10.53 7.84 -6.32
C ARG A 20 9.76 8.59 -5.24
N PHE A 21 9.44 7.94 -4.12
CA PHE A 21 8.69 8.51 -3.00
C PHE A 21 9.54 8.54 -1.72
N PRO A 22 10.70 9.24 -1.73
CA PRO A 22 11.61 9.23 -0.61
C PRO A 22 10.94 9.82 0.64
N TRP A 23 11.39 9.36 1.81
CA TRP A 23 10.94 9.88 3.09
C TRP A 23 11.15 11.39 3.21
N LYS A 24 10.15 12.08 3.79
CA LYS A 24 10.14 13.53 4.04
C LYS A 24 9.80 13.76 5.52
N GLU A 25 10.63 14.52 6.23
CA GLU A 25 10.44 14.81 7.65
C GLU A 25 9.41 15.92 7.90
N ASP A 26 9.03 16.70 6.89
CA ASP A 26 8.17 17.88 7.04
C ASP A 26 6.68 17.61 6.76
N LEU A 27 6.30 16.38 6.40
CA LEU A 27 4.88 16.04 6.19
C LEU A 27 4.10 15.96 7.52
N PRO A 28 2.91 16.58 7.60
CA PRO A 28 2.18 16.77 8.85
C PRO A 28 1.56 15.49 9.40
N LEU A 29 1.18 14.54 8.54
CA LEU A 29 0.59 13.27 8.95
C LEU A 29 1.61 12.15 8.82
N ARG A 30 1.76 11.34 9.87
CA ARG A 30 2.78 10.26 9.93
C ARG A 30 2.17 8.95 10.42
N GLY A 31 1.86 8.05 9.50
CA GLY A 31 1.25 6.75 9.78
C GLY A 31 2.27 5.62 9.75
N GLU A 32 2.10 4.62 10.60
CA GLU A 32 2.94 3.42 10.60
C GLU A 32 2.09 2.17 10.72
N ALA A 33 2.45 1.13 9.97
CA ALA A 33 1.86 -0.19 10.08
C ALA A 33 2.94 -1.28 10.05
N ARG A 34 2.73 -2.31 10.87
CA ARG A 34 3.64 -3.46 10.99
C ARG A 34 2.90 -4.78 10.81
N SER A 35 3.48 -5.65 9.99
CA SER A 35 3.01 -7.01 9.79
C SER A 35 3.56 -7.94 10.86
N LYS A 36 2.68 -8.59 11.63
CA LYS A 36 3.08 -9.60 12.63
C LYS A 36 3.60 -10.89 12.00
N SER A 37 3.16 -11.24 10.79
CA SER A 37 3.50 -12.52 10.15
C SER A 37 4.90 -12.54 9.53
N CYS A 38 5.40 -11.39 9.07
CA CYS A 38 6.68 -11.31 8.36
C CYS A 38 7.61 -10.20 8.88
N GLY A 39 7.21 -9.48 9.93
CA GLY A 39 8.00 -8.41 10.53
C GLY A 39 8.15 -7.14 9.69
N SER A 40 7.55 -7.10 8.49
CA SER A 40 7.61 -5.93 7.59
C SER A 40 6.96 -4.69 8.22
N THR A 41 7.54 -3.53 8.02
CA THR A 41 7.02 -2.23 8.48
C THR A 41 6.99 -1.23 7.33
N ILE A 42 5.93 -0.43 7.26
CA ILE A 42 5.84 0.75 6.39
C ILE A 42 5.48 1.96 7.23
N THR A 43 6.27 3.02 7.10
CA THR A 43 5.92 4.37 7.57
C THR A 43 5.54 5.22 6.36
N LEU A 44 4.41 5.92 6.45
CA LEU A 44 3.93 6.90 5.49
C LEU A 44 3.95 8.30 6.08
N GLY A 45 4.47 9.25 5.32
CA GLY A 45 4.22 10.67 5.51
C GLY A 45 3.16 11.09 4.49
N LEU A 46 2.15 11.86 4.92
CA LEU A 46 1.10 12.39 4.05
C LEU A 46 0.90 13.88 4.33
N ASP A 47 0.52 14.61 3.29
CA ASP A 47 -0.07 15.93 3.40
C ASP A 47 -1.49 15.92 2.79
N ILE A 48 -2.36 16.76 3.32
CA ILE A 48 -3.75 16.89 2.87
C ILE A 48 -4.10 18.38 2.73
N ASP A 49 -4.92 18.70 1.73
CA ASP A 49 -5.46 20.05 1.60
C ASP A 49 -6.63 20.30 2.56
N GLU A 50 -7.16 21.54 2.53
CA GLU A 50 -8.30 21.97 3.35
C GLU A 50 -9.58 21.17 3.09
N ARG A 51 -9.68 20.46 1.97
CA ARG A 51 -10.83 19.61 1.60
C ARG A 51 -10.61 18.15 2.02
N GLY A 52 -9.48 17.83 2.63
CA GLY A 52 -9.12 16.46 3.03
C GLY A 52 -8.64 15.58 1.87
N VAL A 53 -8.19 16.20 0.77
CA VAL A 53 -7.60 15.51 -0.39
C VAL A 53 -6.09 15.38 -0.19
N ILE A 54 -5.53 14.20 -0.43
CA ILE A 54 -4.11 13.93 -0.26
C ILE A 54 -3.30 14.66 -1.34
N THR A 55 -2.35 15.49 -0.92
CA THR A 55 -1.54 16.35 -1.80
C THR A 55 -0.11 15.85 -1.96
N ASP A 56 0.42 15.14 -0.96
CA ASP A 56 1.79 14.62 -0.98
C ASP A 56 1.87 13.27 -0.24
N VAL A 57 2.86 12.46 -0.62
CA VAL A 57 3.17 11.17 0.00
C VAL A 57 4.67 10.92 0.03
N ALA A 58 5.14 10.44 1.16
CA ALA A 58 6.51 9.98 1.36
C ALA A 58 6.50 8.60 2.02
N VAL A 59 7.41 7.71 1.61
CA VAL A 59 7.43 6.33 2.12
C VAL A 59 8.79 5.98 2.70
N ARG A 60 8.79 5.40 3.90
CA ARG A 60 9.93 4.68 4.46
C ARG A 60 9.53 3.22 4.64
N SER A 61 10.24 2.32 3.97
CA SER A 61 9.89 0.90 3.96
C SER A 61 11.00 0.04 4.57
N GLN A 62 10.59 -0.85 5.47
CA GLN A 62 11.35 -2.01 5.92
C GLN A 62 10.51 -3.26 5.66
N ALA A 63 10.19 -3.49 4.39
CA ALA A 63 9.36 -4.61 3.94
C ALA A 63 10.06 -5.45 2.88
N CYS A 64 9.57 -6.67 2.66
CA CYS A 64 10.00 -7.49 1.51
C CYS A 64 9.57 -6.85 0.18
N ALA A 65 10.09 -7.35 -0.95
CA ALA A 65 9.79 -6.76 -2.27
C ALA A 65 8.29 -6.70 -2.62
N ILE A 66 7.45 -7.62 -2.11
CA ILE A 66 5.99 -7.53 -2.26
C ILE A 66 5.39 -6.35 -1.49
N GLY A 67 5.83 -6.14 -0.24
CA GLY A 67 5.39 -4.99 0.55
C GLY A 67 5.89 -3.66 -0.05
N GLN A 68 7.12 -3.63 -0.57
CA GLN A 68 7.66 -2.47 -1.28
C GLN A 68 6.88 -2.19 -2.58
N ALA A 69 6.56 -3.23 -3.35
CA ALA A 69 5.75 -3.09 -4.55
C ALA A 69 4.33 -2.60 -4.26
N ALA A 70 3.69 -3.12 -3.20
CA ALA A 70 2.39 -2.63 -2.74
C ALA A 70 2.46 -1.15 -2.29
N ALA A 71 3.54 -0.76 -1.61
CA ALA A 71 3.76 0.62 -1.21
C ALA A 71 3.94 1.55 -2.42
N ALA A 72 4.65 1.10 -3.45
CA ALA A 72 4.83 1.85 -4.68
C ALA A 72 3.49 2.04 -5.41
N ILE A 73 2.69 0.97 -5.54
CA ILE A 73 1.33 1.02 -6.10
C ILE A 73 0.43 1.99 -5.33
N PHE A 74 0.52 1.98 -3.99
CA PHE A 74 -0.21 2.93 -3.16
C PHE A 74 0.23 4.37 -3.45
N ALA A 75 1.53 4.65 -3.34
CA ALA A 75 2.07 6.01 -3.48
C ALA A 75 1.85 6.60 -4.89
N GLN A 76 1.86 5.77 -5.94
CA GLN A 76 1.59 6.18 -7.32
C GLN A 76 0.14 6.64 -7.53
N ALA A 77 -0.82 6.18 -6.72
CA ALA A 77 -2.24 6.43 -6.94
C ALA A 77 -2.87 7.38 -5.91
N VAL A 78 -2.29 7.50 -4.71
CA VAL A 78 -2.96 8.12 -3.56
C VAL A 78 -3.13 9.65 -3.67
N ILE A 79 -2.23 10.35 -4.36
CA ILE A 79 -2.33 11.80 -4.54
C ILE A 79 -3.61 12.14 -5.32
N GLY A 80 -4.38 13.09 -4.81
CA GLY A 80 -5.69 13.48 -5.36
C GLY A 80 -6.86 12.65 -4.83
N MET A 81 -6.64 11.69 -3.92
CA MET A 81 -7.72 10.92 -3.29
C MET A 81 -8.12 11.52 -1.94
N GLU A 82 -9.41 11.42 -1.60
CA GLU A 82 -9.93 11.68 -0.27
C GLU A 82 -9.72 10.50 0.67
N ALA A 83 -9.69 10.78 1.98
CA ALA A 83 -9.54 9.76 3.02
C ALA A 83 -10.62 8.65 2.98
N SER A 84 -11.85 9.00 2.59
CA SER A 84 -12.97 8.06 2.41
C SER A 84 -12.66 6.99 1.36
N ARG A 85 -12.08 7.39 0.22
CA ARG A 85 -11.68 6.50 -0.87
C ARG A 85 -10.54 5.58 -0.48
N VAL A 86 -9.55 6.09 0.27
CA VAL A 86 -8.44 5.28 0.80
C VAL A 86 -8.95 4.21 1.77
N ARG A 87 -9.90 4.56 2.65
CA ARG A 87 -10.55 3.59 3.56
C ARG A 87 -11.34 2.53 2.82
N ALA A 88 -12.15 2.92 1.84
CA ALA A 88 -12.91 1.98 1.02
C ALA A 88 -11.99 1.02 0.26
N ALA A 89 -10.92 1.54 -0.34
CA ALA A 89 -9.91 0.73 -1.01
C ALA A 89 -9.17 -0.21 -0.04
N GLY A 90 -8.77 0.26 1.13
CA GLY A 90 -8.14 -0.58 2.15
C GLY A 90 -9.02 -1.74 2.59
N LYS A 91 -10.33 -1.50 2.75
CA LYS A 91 -11.30 -2.58 3.01
C LYS A 91 -11.36 -3.56 1.83
N ALA A 92 -11.52 -3.06 0.61
CA ALA A 92 -11.59 -3.91 -0.57
C ALA A 92 -10.32 -4.77 -0.76
N VAL A 93 -9.12 -4.22 -0.49
CA VAL A 93 -7.87 -4.97 -0.50
C VAL A 93 -7.88 -6.08 0.56
N ALA A 94 -8.37 -5.80 1.76
CA ALA A 94 -8.48 -6.82 2.80
C ALA A 94 -9.45 -7.95 2.41
N ASP A 95 -10.64 -7.61 1.89
CA ASP A 95 -11.65 -8.57 1.43
C ASP A 95 -11.12 -9.43 0.26
N TRP A 96 -10.42 -8.80 -0.69
CA TRP A 96 -9.78 -9.47 -1.82
C TRP A 96 -8.71 -10.47 -1.37
N LEU A 97 -7.85 -10.08 -0.41
CA LEU A 97 -6.83 -10.98 0.15
C LEU A 97 -7.45 -12.12 0.94
N ALA A 98 -8.56 -11.89 1.65
CA ALA A 98 -9.36 -12.93 2.32
C ALA A 98 -10.06 -13.88 1.33
N GLY A 99 -10.10 -13.51 0.05
CA GLY A 99 -10.69 -14.29 -1.02
C GLY A 99 -12.19 -14.09 -1.18
N GLU A 100 -12.76 -13.08 -0.50
CA GLU A 100 -14.19 -12.79 -0.45
C GLU A 100 -14.66 -12.01 -1.68
N GLU A 101 -13.81 -11.13 -2.21
CA GLU A 101 -14.14 -10.22 -3.31
C GLU A 101 -13.15 -10.31 -4.48
N GLY A 102 -13.51 -9.66 -5.58
CA GLY A 102 -12.66 -9.49 -6.77
C GLY A 102 -11.46 -8.58 -6.54
N LEU A 103 -10.59 -8.44 -7.56
CA LEU A 103 -9.48 -7.50 -7.52
C LEU A 103 -10.02 -6.06 -7.32
N PRO A 104 -9.57 -5.31 -6.29
CA PRO A 104 -10.04 -3.96 -6.04
C PRO A 104 -9.70 -3.01 -7.17
N ASP A 105 -10.55 -1.99 -7.36
CA ASP A 105 -10.29 -0.86 -8.26
C ASP A 105 -9.29 0.12 -7.63
N TRP A 106 -8.04 -0.32 -7.50
CA TRP A 106 -6.90 0.53 -7.17
C TRP A 106 -5.88 0.50 -8.32
N PRO A 107 -5.53 1.66 -8.92
CA PRO A 107 -4.63 1.71 -10.05
C PRO A 107 -3.31 0.96 -9.79
N GLY A 108 -2.97 0.02 -10.67
CA GLY A 108 -1.73 -0.76 -10.59
C GLY A 108 -1.77 -1.99 -9.67
N LEU A 109 -2.80 -2.19 -8.84
CA LEU A 109 -2.87 -3.32 -7.91
C LEU A 109 -2.82 -4.69 -8.60
N GLY A 110 -3.36 -4.78 -9.82
CA GLY A 110 -3.30 -5.99 -10.64
C GLY A 110 -1.88 -6.51 -10.92
N ARG A 111 -0.86 -5.64 -10.88
CA ARG A 111 0.55 -6.00 -11.11
C ARG A 111 1.10 -6.93 -10.01
N ILE A 112 0.49 -6.94 -8.83
CA ILE A 112 0.83 -7.83 -7.71
C ILE A 112 -0.29 -8.83 -7.40
N ALA A 113 -1.24 -9.05 -8.31
CA ALA A 113 -2.43 -9.87 -8.05
C ALA A 113 -2.12 -11.31 -7.61
N ALA A 114 -1.00 -11.87 -8.09
CA ALA A 114 -0.51 -13.18 -7.68
C ALA A 114 -0.32 -13.29 -6.15
N ALA A 115 -0.06 -12.19 -5.45
CA ALA A 115 0.12 -12.17 -3.99
C ALA A 115 -1.11 -12.65 -3.21
N ARG A 116 -2.32 -12.62 -3.80
CA ARG A 116 -3.53 -13.20 -3.20
C ARG A 116 -3.37 -14.68 -2.90
N ASP A 117 -2.66 -15.43 -3.75
CA ASP A 117 -2.47 -16.87 -3.57
C ASP A 117 -1.37 -17.20 -2.52
N TYR A 118 -0.79 -16.19 -1.86
CA TYR A 118 0.27 -16.33 -0.87
C TYR A 118 -0.14 -15.71 0.47
N PRO A 119 -0.90 -16.43 1.33
CA PRO A 119 -1.36 -15.92 2.63
C PRO A 119 -0.26 -15.35 3.52
N GLY A 120 0.95 -15.94 3.47
CA GLY A 120 2.12 -15.44 4.20
C GLY A 120 2.61 -14.04 3.78
N ARG A 121 2.07 -13.49 2.67
CA ARG A 121 2.42 -12.17 2.12
C ARG A 121 1.29 -11.15 2.26
N HIS A 122 0.06 -11.56 2.54
CA HIS A 122 -1.09 -10.65 2.70
C HIS A 122 -0.82 -9.53 3.69
N GLY A 123 -0.23 -9.89 4.83
CA GLY A 123 0.13 -8.93 5.87
C GLY A 123 1.14 -7.87 5.44
N ALA A 124 1.94 -8.10 4.38
CA ALA A 124 2.83 -7.09 3.81
C ALA A 124 2.13 -6.24 2.73
N VAL A 125 1.20 -6.84 1.97
CA VAL A 125 0.43 -6.16 0.92
C VAL A 125 -0.44 -5.04 1.50
N ILE A 126 -1.13 -5.29 2.61
CA ILE A 126 -2.10 -4.33 3.16
C ILE A 126 -1.47 -3.12 3.88
N LEU A 127 -0.17 -3.20 4.24
CA LEU A 127 0.49 -2.21 5.10
C LEU A 127 0.37 -0.74 4.66
N PRO A 128 0.50 -0.38 3.37
CA PRO A 128 0.38 1.01 2.94
C PRO A 128 -0.99 1.60 3.28
N TRP A 129 -2.07 0.85 3.02
CA TRP A 129 -3.43 1.26 3.36
C TRP A 129 -3.62 1.35 4.87
N THR A 130 -3.15 0.35 5.63
CA THR A 130 -3.24 0.39 7.10
C THR A 130 -2.53 1.60 7.70
N ALA A 131 -1.32 1.92 7.23
CA ALA A 131 -0.55 3.06 7.71
C ALA A 131 -1.27 4.38 7.39
N ALA A 132 -1.81 4.54 6.18
CA ALA A 132 -2.54 5.74 5.78
C ALA A 132 -3.84 5.92 6.59
N ILE A 133 -4.66 4.88 6.68
CA ILE A 133 -5.94 4.91 7.40
C ILE A 133 -5.75 5.28 8.87
N GLY A 134 -4.63 4.86 9.49
CA GLY A 134 -4.32 5.17 10.88
C GLY A 134 -4.11 6.66 11.19
N VAL A 135 -3.89 7.50 10.18
CA VAL A 135 -3.62 8.95 10.36
C VAL A 135 -4.53 9.87 9.56
N LEU A 136 -5.24 9.36 8.57
CA LEU A 136 -6.19 10.14 7.80
C LEU A 136 -7.40 10.50 8.68
N PRO A 137 -7.83 11.78 8.70
CA PRO A 137 -8.92 12.24 9.56
C PRO A 137 -10.19 11.44 9.31
N SER A 138 -10.95 11.12 10.35
CA SER A 138 -12.30 10.57 10.20
C SER A 138 -13.20 11.62 9.58
N SER A 139 -13.95 11.22 8.54
CA SER A 139 -14.99 12.05 7.93
C SER A 139 -16.16 12.25 8.89
#